data_AF-A0A061JM79-F1
#
_entry.id   AF-A0A061JM79-F1
#
_cell.length_a   1.000
_cell.length_b   1.000
_cell.length_c   1.000
_cell.angle_alpha   90.00
_cell.angle_beta   90.00
_cell.angle_gamma   90.00
#
_symmetry.space_group_name_H-M   'P 1'
#
loop_
_entity.id
_entity.type
_entity.pdbx_description
1 polymer ?
#
loop_
_entity_poly.entity_id
_entity_poly.type
_entity_poly.pdbx_seq_one_letter_code
_entity_poly.pdbx_strand_id
1 'polypeptide(L)'
;MPGELFGLFVLTGGTVAAVLAYLVWSHVSAAREKAREAEKEQRWRVAFGMAEESPPAPKPGKPGRAWLPVAVLVGALAIGAGLMVADDGEEGGRPAAADNLAARFPGPWREDYLQLDQHTVEQRRELALFSMRALGAEVNLAAVTAAPDEAETRELVATGINLNGLLCARVTAIRPLEVDGNYEVECLEYRGGKITKSYFIDVWRGLALIPGAEPRSSDGWIRP
;
A
#
# COMPACT_ATOMS: atom_id res chain seq x y z
N MET A 1 32.37 -50.07 -4.91
CA MET A 1 32.14 -48.64 -5.21
C MET A 1 30.67 -48.43 -5.55
N PRO A 2 29.86 -47.87 -4.64
CA PRO A 2 28.56 -47.30 -4.96
C PRO A 2 28.50 -45.86 -4.43
N GLY A 3 28.74 -44.85 -5.27
CA GLY A 3 28.82 -43.45 -4.83
C GLY A 3 28.30 -42.40 -5.82
N GLU A 4 27.95 -42.76 -7.06
CA GLU A 4 27.68 -41.76 -8.11
C GLU A 4 26.22 -41.64 -8.56
N LEU A 5 25.29 -42.44 -8.02
CA LEU A 5 23.88 -42.41 -8.47
C LEU A 5 22.95 -41.48 -7.67
N PHE A 6 23.40 -40.89 -6.55
CA PHE A 6 22.55 -40.03 -5.72
C PHE A 6 22.47 -38.56 -6.18
N GLY A 7 23.40 -38.09 -7.01
CA GLY A 7 23.47 -36.68 -7.44
C GLY A 7 22.42 -36.25 -8.48
N LEU A 8 21.91 -37.18 -9.29
CA LEU A 8 21.00 -36.84 -10.40
C LEU A 8 19.53 -36.71 -9.99
N PHE A 9 19.11 -37.27 -8.84
CA PHE A 9 17.72 -37.24 -8.40
C PHE A 9 17.33 -35.93 -7.68
N VAL A 10 18.30 -35.20 -7.13
CA VAL A 10 18.03 -33.95 -6.38
C VAL A 10 17.76 -32.76 -7.32
N LEU A 11 18.32 -32.79 -8.54
CA LEU A 11 18.17 -31.70 -9.53
C LEU A 11 16.84 -31.71 -10.29
N THR A 12 16.16 -32.86 -10.41
CA THR A 12 14.87 -32.95 -11.11
C THR A 12 13.66 -32.75 -10.20
N GLY A 13 13.80 -33.04 -8.90
CA GLY A 13 12.70 -32.85 -7.93
C GLY A 13 12.35 -31.37 -7.68
N GLY A 14 13.36 -30.50 -7.61
CA GLY A 14 13.17 -29.07 -7.31
C GLY A 14 12.41 -28.32 -8.39
N THR A 15 12.67 -28.61 -9.67
CA THR A 15 12.02 -27.93 -10.79
C THR A 15 10.54 -28.31 -10.90
N VAL A 16 10.19 -29.57 -10.66
CA VAL A 16 8.79 -30.03 -10.66
C VAL A 16 7.99 -29.37 -9.53
N ALA A 17 8.57 -29.27 -8.33
CA ALA A 17 7.92 -28.60 -7.19
C ALA A 17 7.67 -27.11 -7.46
N ALA A 18 8.66 -26.40 -8.02
CA ALA A 18 8.53 -24.98 -8.37
C ALA A 18 7.45 -24.74 -9.44
N VAL A 19 7.39 -25.59 -10.47
CA VAL A 19 6.36 -25.48 -11.52
C VAL A 19 4.95 -25.73 -10.95
N LEU A 20 4.80 -26.73 -10.07
CA LEU A 20 3.51 -26.99 -9.41
C LEU A 20 3.08 -25.84 -8.49
N ALA A 21 4.01 -25.29 -7.69
CA ALA A 21 3.74 -24.14 -6.84
C ALA A 21 3.30 -22.92 -7.67
N TYR A 22 3.98 -22.66 -8.79
CA TYR A 22 3.62 -21.58 -9.71
C TYR A 22 2.23 -21.77 -10.33
N LEU A 23 1.88 -22.99 -10.75
CA LEU A 23 0.55 -23.29 -11.31
C LEU A 23 -0.56 -23.11 -10.26
N VAL A 24 -0.33 -23.55 -9.02
CA VAL A 24 -1.28 -23.35 -7.92
C VAL A 24 -1.45 -21.86 -7.62
N TRP A 25 -0.34 -21.10 -7.52
CA TRP A 25 -0.37 -19.66 -7.29
C TRP A 25 -1.12 -18.92 -8.40
N SER A 26 -0.85 -19.25 -9.67
CA SER A 26 -1.53 -18.68 -10.85
C SER A 26 -3.04 -18.94 -10.86
N HIS A 27 -3.48 -20.14 -10.48
CA HIS A 27 -4.91 -20.44 -10.37
C HIS A 27 -5.59 -19.70 -9.21
N VAL A 28 -4.91 -19.56 -8.06
CA VAL A 28 -5.43 -18.85 -6.89
C VAL A 28 -5.50 -17.34 -7.14
N SER A 29 -4.50 -16.75 -7.81
CA SER A 29 -4.51 -15.33 -8.16
C SER A 29 -5.63 -14.99 -9.13
N ALA A 30 -5.81 -15.79 -10.20
CA ALA A 30 -6.89 -15.61 -11.16
C ALA A 30 -8.29 -15.73 -10.51
N ALA A 31 -8.45 -16.61 -9.53
CA ALA A 31 -9.71 -16.72 -8.78
C ALA A 31 -9.97 -15.49 -7.88
N ARG A 32 -8.92 -14.93 -7.26
CA ARG A 32 -9.01 -13.72 -6.44
C ARG A 32 -9.34 -12.48 -7.26
N GLU A 33 -8.80 -12.35 -8.47
CA GLU A 33 -9.12 -11.23 -9.36
C GLU A 33 -10.59 -11.22 -9.75
N LYS A 34 -11.14 -12.37 -10.16
CA LYS A 34 -12.58 -12.50 -10.48
C LYS A 34 -13.48 -12.14 -9.30
N ALA A 35 -13.09 -12.52 -8.08
CA ALA A 35 -13.83 -12.14 -6.88
C ALA A 35 -13.82 -10.63 -6.62
N ARG A 36 -12.68 -9.95 -6.85
CA ARG A 36 -12.57 -8.49 -6.73
C ARG A 36 -13.36 -7.74 -7.81
N GLU A 37 -13.38 -8.24 -9.04
CA GLU A 37 -14.21 -7.65 -10.10
C GLU A 37 -15.70 -7.77 -9.80
N ALA A 38 -16.15 -8.93 -9.32
CA ALA A 38 -17.55 -9.13 -8.90
C ALA A 38 -17.94 -8.20 -7.74
N GLU A 39 -17.05 -7.99 -6.77
CA GLU A 39 -17.26 -7.06 -5.66
C GLU A 39 -17.36 -5.60 -6.14
N LYS A 40 -16.47 -5.19 -7.07
CA LYS A 40 -16.52 -3.85 -7.68
C LYS A 40 -17.84 -3.63 -8.42
N GLU A 41 -18.27 -4.58 -9.24
CA GLU A 41 -19.52 -4.48 -9.98
C GLU A 41 -20.73 -4.39 -9.04
N GLN A 42 -20.74 -5.16 -7.96
CA GLN A 42 -21.78 -5.11 -6.94
C GLN A 42 -21.81 -3.75 -6.24
N ARG A 43 -20.64 -3.21 -5.87
CA ARG A 43 -20.53 -1.88 -5.23
C ARG A 43 -21.03 -0.77 -6.16
N TRP A 44 -20.71 -0.84 -7.45
CA TRP A 44 -21.22 0.10 -8.46
C TRP A 44 -22.75 0.03 -8.60
N ARG A 45 -23.34 -1.16 -8.63
CA ARG A 45 -24.80 -1.33 -8.71
C ARG A 45 -25.54 -0.75 -7.51
N VAL A 46 -24.98 -0.89 -6.30
CA VAL A 46 -25.53 -0.28 -5.07
C VAL A 46 -25.41 1.24 -5.11
N ALA A 47 -24.26 1.78 -5.51
CA ALA A 47 -24.02 3.22 -5.58
C ALA A 47 -24.98 3.94 -6.54
N PHE A 48 -25.37 3.30 -7.64
CA PHE A 48 -26.29 3.87 -8.63
C PHE A 48 -27.77 3.50 -8.42
N GLY A 49 -28.13 2.91 -7.28
CA GLY A 49 -29.52 2.54 -6.99
C GLY A 49 -30.11 1.54 -7.99
N MET A 50 -29.27 0.78 -8.69
CA MET A 50 -29.69 -0.21 -9.71
C MET A 50 -29.93 -1.60 -9.12
N ALA A 51 -29.80 -1.78 -7.80
CA ALA A 51 -30.02 -3.06 -7.12
C ALA A 51 -30.95 -2.90 -5.91
N GLU A 52 -32.16 -3.45 -6.02
CA GLU A 52 -33.00 -3.84 -4.88
C GLU A 52 -32.44 -5.14 -4.27
N GLU A 53 -32.29 -5.14 -2.95
CA GLU A 53 -31.91 -6.23 -2.03
C GLU A 53 -30.79 -7.21 -2.45
N SER A 54 -29.80 -7.30 -1.56
CA SER A 54 -28.64 -8.19 -1.61
C SER A 54 -28.98 -9.61 -2.13
N PRO A 55 -28.33 -10.11 -3.20
CA PRO A 55 -28.51 -11.49 -3.61
C PRO A 55 -28.04 -12.43 -2.48
N PRO A 56 -28.72 -13.57 -2.26
CA PRO A 56 -28.36 -14.50 -1.21
C PRO A 56 -26.91 -14.97 -1.41
N ALA A 57 -26.14 -14.98 -0.31
CA ALA A 57 -24.75 -15.42 -0.29
C ALA A 57 -24.57 -16.72 -1.09
N PRO A 58 -23.50 -16.86 -1.90
CA PRO A 58 -23.28 -18.05 -2.69
C PRO A 58 -23.25 -19.26 -1.77
N LYS A 59 -24.26 -20.14 -1.90
CA LYS A 59 -24.29 -21.40 -1.14
C LYS A 59 -23.00 -22.16 -1.45
N PRO A 60 -22.25 -22.65 -0.45
CA PRO A 60 -21.03 -23.40 -0.69
C PRO A 60 -21.36 -24.54 -1.66
N GLY A 61 -20.84 -24.43 -2.88
CA GLY A 61 -21.07 -25.42 -3.92
C GLY A 61 -20.56 -26.75 -3.39
N LYS A 62 -21.43 -27.77 -3.33
CA LYS A 62 -21.01 -29.12 -2.97
C LYS A 62 -19.82 -29.47 -3.86
N PRO A 63 -18.63 -29.75 -3.29
CA PRO A 63 -17.47 -30.07 -4.10
C PRO A 63 -17.84 -31.24 -5.00
N GLY A 64 -17.79 -31.01 -6.32
CA GLY A 64 -18.04 -32.07 -7.29
C GLY A 64 -17.09 -33.23 -6.99
N ARG A 65 -17.62 -34.46 -6.98
CA ARG A 65 -16.94 -35.73 -6.63
C ARG A 65 -15.62 -36.00 -7.38
N ALA A 66 -15.22 -35.14 -8.31
CA ALA A 66 -13.98 -35.25 -9.09
C ALA A 66 -12.71 -34.72 -8.37
N TRP A 67 -12.82 -34.04 -7.21
CA TRP A 67 -11.65 -33.43 -6.53
C TRP A 67 -11.00 -34.30 -5.44
N LEU A 68 -11.63 -35.42 -5.08
CA LEU A 68 -11.14 -36.32 -4.03
C LEU A 68 -9.74 -36.94 -4.29
N PRO A 69 -9.33 -37.33 -5.51
CA PRO A 69 -8.01 -37.91 -5.69
C PRO A 69 -6.88 -36.87 -5.60
N VAL A 70 -7.14 -35.59 -5.89
CA VAL A 70 -6.11 -34.53 -5.85
C VAL A 70 -5.88 -34.04 -4.42
N ALA A 71 -6.95 -33.87 -3.63
CA ALA A 71 -6.81 -33.42 -2.23
C ALA A 71 -6.08 -34.44 -1.34
N VAL A 72 -6.28 -35.75 -1.58
CA VAL A 72 -5.58 -36.82 -0.84
C VAL A 72 -4.10 -36.92 -1.25
N LEU A 73 -3.76 -36.67 -2.52
CA LEU A 73 -2.36 -36.64 -2.99
C LEU A 73 -1.59 -35.42 -2.47
N VAL A 74 -2.23 -34.25 -2.37
CA VAL A 74 -1.62 -33.04 -1.79
C VAL A 74 -1.46 -33.19 -0.26
N GLY A 75 -2.44 -33.79 0.43
CA GLY A 75 -2.35 -34.07 1.86
C GLY A 75 -1.24 -35.08 2.23
N ALA A 76 -0.99 -36.09 1.38
CA ALA A 76 0.07 -37.07 1.61
C ALA A 76 1.47 -36.51 1.34
N LEU A 77 1.63 -35.57 0.40
CA LEU A 77 2.92 -34.89 0.17
C LEU A 77 3.27 -33.89 1.29
N ALA A 78 2.25 -33.25 1.89
CA ALA A 78 2.45 -32.29 2.99
C ALA A 78 2.95 -32.93 4.29
N ILE A 79 2.74 -34.22 4.51
CA ILE A 79 3.26 -34.93 5.71
C ILE A 79 4.73 -35.35 5.52
N GLY A 80 5.19 -35.52 4.27
CA GLY A 80 6.60 -35.82 3.95
C GLY A 80 7.51 -34.59 3.82
N ALA A 81 6.95 -33.42 3.52
CA ALA A 81 7.66 -32.15 3.39
C ALA A 81 7.50 -31.22 4.61
N GLY A 82 7.20 -31.79 5.79
CA GLY A 82 7.02 -31.07 7.05
C GLY A 82 8.28 -30.45 7.66
N LEU A 83 9.41 -30.44 6.95
CA LEU A 83 10.60 -29.67 7.33
C LEU A 83 11.01 -28.80 6.13
N MET A 84 11.04 -27.48 6.36
CA MET A 84 11.49 -26.43 5.43
C MET A 84 10.44 -25.88 4.46
N VAL A 85 9.33 -25.36 5.03
CA VAL A 85 8.80 -24.10 4.48
C VAL A 85 9.74 -23.01 5.01
N ALA A 86 10.73 -22.67 4.19
CA ALA A 86 11.42 -21.40 4.32
C ALA A 86 10.35 -20.34 4.02
N ASP A 87 9.97 -19.64 5.07
CA ASP A 87 9.26 -18.38 5.01
C ASP A 87 10.18 -17.44 4.21
N ASP A 88 9.97 -17.31 2.89
CA ASP A 88 10.48 -16.17 2.13
C ASP A 88 9.64 -14.96 2.55
N GLY A 89 9.77 -14.61 3.83
CA GLY A 89 9.45 -13.31 4.32
C GLY A 89 10.29 -12.35 3.51
N GLU A 90 9.65 -11.73 2.52
CA GLU A 90 9.95 -10.34 2.19
C GLU A 90 9.56 -9.52 3.44
N GLU A 91 10.33 -9.73 4.52
CA GLU A 91 10.59 -8.71 5.51
C GLU A 91 11.06 -7.54 4.68
N GLY A 92 10.16 -6.57 4.47
CA GLY A 92 10.54 -5.21 4.17
C GLY A 92 11.56 -4.87 5.25
N GLY A 93 12.84 -4.98 4.87
CA GLY A 93 13.95 -5.11 5.80
C GLY A 93 13.87 -3.96 6.76
N ARG A 94 13.36 -4.22 7.96
CA ARG A 94 13.47 -3.30 9.07
C ARG A 94 14.98 -3.16 9.21
N PRO A 95 15.57 -1.99 8.88
CA PRO A 95 17.00 -1.91 8.72
C PRO A 95 17.63 -2.39 10.02
N ALA A 96 18.54 -3.36 9.97
CA ALA A 96 19.26 -3.88 11.14
C ALA A 96 19.99 -2.78 11.95
N ALA A 97 19.99 -1.55 11.42
CA ALA A 97 20.34 -0.32 12.14
C ALA A 97 19.38 0.03 13.29
N ALA A 98 18.07 -0.24 13.17
CA ALA A 98 17.08 0.11 14.20
C ALA A 98 17.27 -0.71 15.49
N ASP A 99 17.52 -2.01 15.37
CA ASP A 99 17.74 -2.88 16.53
C ASP A 99 19.07 -2.59 17.25
N ASN A 100 20.08 -2.12 16.51
CA ASN A 100 21.36 -1.72 17.08
C ASN A 100 21.33 -0.34 17.78
N LEU A 101 20.45 0.57 17.37
CA LEU A 101 20.24 1.86 18.05
C LEU A 101 19.55 1.66 19.40
N ALA A 102 18.56 0.76 19.46
CA ALA A 102 17.79 0.48 20.67
C ALA A 102 18.62 -0.17 21.80
N ALA A 103 19.71 -0.86 21.47
CA ALA A 103 20.66 -1.42 22.43
C ALA A 103 21.76 -0.43 22.86
N ARG A 104 22.01 0.60 22.04
CA ARG A 104 23.12 1.55 22.24
C ARG A 104 22.78 2.72 23.16
N PHE A 105 21.49 2.97 23.42
CA PHE A 105 21.02 4.05 24.30
C PHE A 105 20.03 3.54 25.37
N PRO A 106 20.49 2.77 26.37
CA PRO A 106 19.64 2.41 27.51
C PRO A 106 19.45 3.65 28.41
N GLY A 107 18.31 4.32 28.30
CA GLY A 107 17.96 5.47 29.12
C GLY A 107 16.47 5.82 29.07
N PRO A 108 16.00 6.69 29.98
CA PRO A 108 14.58 7.06 30.11
C PRO A 108 13.98 7.74 28.87
N TRP A 109 14.81 8.17 27.91
CA TRP A 109 14.41 8.80 26.66
C TRP A 109 13.84 7.84 25.60
N ARG A 110 13.89 6.52 25.84
CA ARG A 110 13.46 5.50 24.86
C ARG A 110 12.00 5.66 24.44
N GLU A 111 11.14 6.02 25.39
CA GLU A 111 9.71 6.21 25.19
C GLU A 111 9.43 7.43 24.30
N ASP A 112 10.19 8.52 24.50
CA ASP A 112 10.08 9.74 23.70
C ASP A 112 10.51 9.53 22.23
N TYR A 113 11.57 8.75 21.98
CA TYR A 113 12.00 8.43 20.60
C TYR A 113 11.01 7.53 19.87
N LEU A 114 10.39 6.57 20.56
CA LEU A 114 9.37 5.70 19.96
C LEU A 114 8.10 6.47 19.60
N GLN A 115 7.73 7.48 20.39
CA GLN A 115 6.61 8.38 20.06
C GLN A 115 6.94 9.27 18.86
N LEU A 116 8.17 9.80 18.77
CA LEU A 116 8.60 10.61 17.64
C LEU A 116 8.52 9.83 16.31
N ASP A 117 8.95 8.57 16.30
CA ASP A 117 8.88 7.72 15.10
C ASP A 117 7.45 7.41 14.69
N GLN A 118 6.54 7.13 15.64
CA GLN A 118 5.14 6.83 15.33
C GLN A 118 4.42 8.00 14.65
N HIS A 119 4.63 9.23 15.13
CA HIS A 119 4.06 10.42 14.51
C HIS A 119 4.51 10.59 13.05
N THR A 120 5.76 10.28 12.72
CA THR A 120 6.25 10.37 11.33
C THR A 120 5.65 9.31 10.41
N VAL A 121 5.29 8.13 10.92
CA VAL A 121 4.69 7.05 10.11
C VAL A 121 3.25 7.39 9.76
N GLU A 122 2.47 7.89 10.71
CA GLU A 122 1.09 8.33 10.47
C GLU A 122 1.04 9.52 9.51
N GLN A 123 1.90 10.52 9.73
CA GLN A 123 2.02 11.67 8.83
C GLN A 123 2.33 11.25 7.39
N ARG A 124 3.25 10.30 7.18
CA ARG A 124 3.56 9.80 5.84
C ARG A 124 2.39 9.06 5.19
N ARG A 125 1.59 8.31 5.96
CA ARG A 125 0.37 7.65 5.44
C ARG A 125 -0.70 8.67 5.06
N GLU A 126 -0.88 9.71 5.87
CA GLU A 126 -1.80 10.81 5.56
C GLU A 126 -1.38 11.57 4.30
N LEU A 127 -0.10 11.89 4.16
CA LEU A 127 0.40 12.57 2.97
C LEU A 127 0.31 11.70 1.70
N ALA A 128 0.48 10.38 1.82
CA ALA A 128 0.19 9.46 0.72
C ALA A 128 -1.30 9.46 0.36
N LEU A 129 -2.19 9.49 1.36
CA LEU A 129 -3.63 9.58 1.17
C LEU A 129 -4.01 10.86 0.42
N PHE A 130 -3.39 11.98 0.74
CA PHE A 130 -3.57 13.25 0.01
C PHE A 130 -3.33 13.07 -1.50
N SER A 131 -2.21 12.47 -1.89
CA SER A 131 -1.88 12.28 -3.32
C SER A 131 -2.86 11.37 -4.04
N MET A 132 -3.33 10.32 -3.38
CA MET A 132 -4.40 9.46 -3.92
C MET A 132 -5.72 10.22 -4.08
N ARG A 133 -6.10 11.05 -3.11
CA ARG A 133 -7.31 11.87 -3.21
C ARG A 133 -7.19 12.97 -4.26
N ALA A 134 -6.01 13.58 -4.42
CA ALA A 134 -5.72 14.54 -5.49
C ALA A 134 -5.85 13.92 -6.89
N LEU A 135 -5.63 12.60 -7.03
CA LEU A 135 -5.91 11.83 -8.25
C LEU A 135 -7.40 11.53 -8.46
N GLY A 136 -8.28 11.96 -7.55
CA GLY A 136 -9.72 11.67 -7.59
C GLY A 136 -10.10 10.31 -7.01
N ALA A 137 -9.18 9.61 -6.33
CA ALA A 137 -9.51 8.33 -5.71
C ALA A 137 -10.17 8.54 -4.33
N GLU A 138 -11.35 7.96 -4.15
CA GLU A 138 -12.05 7.93 -2.85
C GLU A 138 -11.49 6.83 -1.95
N VAL A 139 -10.28 7.06 -1.43
CA VAL A 139 -9.56 6.12 -0.56
C VAL A 139 -9.69 6.57 0.89
N ASN A 140 -9.79 5.62 1.83
CA ASN A 140 -9.73 5.87 3.27
C ASN A 140 -8.34 5.56 3.82
N LEU A 141 -7.95 6.19 4.93
CA LEU A 141 -6.64 5.99 5.55
C LEU A 141 -6.34 4.50 5.85
N ALA A 142 -7.36 3.71 6.20
CA ALA A 142 -7.24 2.27 6.44
C ALA A 142 -6.80 1.45 5.21
N ALA A 143 -6.95 1.97 4.00
CA ALA A 143 -6.46 1.32 2.79
C ALA A 143 -4.96 1.58 2.55
N VAL A 144 -4.36 2.53 3.27
CA VAL A 144 -2.93 2.85 3.19
C VAL A 144 -2.18 2.00 4.21
N THR A 145 -1.94 0.73 3.86
CA THR A 145 -1.36 -0.25 4.79
C THR A 145 0.13 -0.01 5.04
N ALA A 146 0.86 0.48 4.04
CA ALA A 146 2.28 0.78 4.13
C ALA A 146 2.50 2.29 4.10
N ALA A 147 3.30 2.80 5.04
CA ALA A 147 3.80 4.17 4.96
C ALA A 147 4.95 4.20 3.95
N PRO A 148 4.89 5.07 2.92
CA PRO A 148 6.02 5.23 2.00
C PRO A 148 7.26 5.72 2.74
N ASP A 149 8.42 5.59 2.11
CA ASP A 149 9.63 6.21 2.64
C ASP A 149 9.53 7.76 2.57
N GLU A 150 10.45 8.47 3.21
CA GLU A 150 10.38 9.93 3.25
C GLU A 150 10.56 10.57 1.87
N ALA A 151 11.41 9.98 1.01
CA ALA A 151 11.69 10.50 -0.32
C ALA A 151 10.47 10.35 -1.24
N GLU A 152 9.87 9.17 -1.23
CA GLU A 152 8.63 8.82 -1.91
C GLU A 152 7.46 9.68 -1.39
N THR A 153 7.36 9.89 -0.08
CA THR A 153 6.33 10.80 0.50
C THR A 153 6.45 12.20 -0.12
N ARG A 154 7.66 12.76 -0.20
CA ARG A 154 7.89 14.08 -0.77
C ARG A 154 7.55 14.14 -2.26
N GLU A 155 7.83 13.09 -3.01
CA GLU A 155 7.48 12.98 -4.43
C GLU A 155 5.97 12.86 -4.64
N LEU A 156 5.29 12.04 -3.83
CA LEU A 156 3.83 11.92 -3.82
C LEU A 156 3.18 13.27 -3.50
N VAL A 157 3.67 13.99 -2.47
CA VAL A 157 3.14 15.31 -2.10
C VAL A 157 3.36 16.31 -3.24
N ALA A 158 4.54 16.37 -3.84
CA ALA A 158 4.80 17.24 -4.99
C ALA A 158 3.84 16.93 -6.16
N THR A 159 3.61 15.65 -6.43
CA THR A 159 2.66 15.19 -7.45
C THR A 159 1.23 15.64 -7.13
N GLY A 160 0.77 15.45 -5.89
CA GLY A 160 -0.56 15.89 -5.45
C GLY A 160 -0.75 17.41 -5.55
N ILE A 161 0.27 18.20 -5.22
CA ILE A 161 0.27 19.66 -5.40
C ILE A 161 0.16 20.02 -6.89
N ASN A 162 0.92 19.34 -7.76
CA ASN A 162 0.88 19.56 -9.21
C ASN A 162 -0.48 19.21 -9.83
N LEU A 163 -1.13 18.14 -9.35
CA LEU A 163 -2.47 17.74 -9.78
C LEU A 163 -3.56 18.74 -9.38
N ASN A 164 -3.34 19.49 -8.29
CA ASN A 164 -4.20 20.60 -7.86
C ASN A 164 -3.99 21.89 -8.68
N GLY A 165 -3.16 21.85 -9.74
CA GLY A 165 -2.88 23.00 -10.62
C GLY A 165 -1.86 23.99 -10.06
N LEU A 166 -1.18 23.64 -8.97
CA LEU A 166 -0.08 24.42 -8.40
C LEU A 166 1.26 23.92 -8.97
N LEU A 167 2.33 24.69 -8.81
CA LEU A 167 3.65 24.31 -9.34
C LEU A 167 4.60 23.97 -8.20
N CYS A 168 5.01 22.71 -8.14
CA CYS A 168 5.93 22.21 -7.12
C CYS A 168 6.96 21.25 -7.73
N ALA A 169 8.23 21.68 -7.80
CA ALA A 169 9.32 20.87 -8.33
C ALA A 169 9.93 19.92 -7.31
N ARG A 170 10.10 20.40 -6.09
CA ARG A 170 10.66 19.61 -5.00
C ARG A 170 10.19 20.16 -3.67
N VAL A 171 9.64 19.27 -2.84
CA VAL A 171 9.27 19.58 -1.46
C VAL A 171 10.55 19.71 -0.62
N THR A 172 10.75 20.88 -0.02
CA THR A 172 11.91 21.18 0.83
C THR A 172 11.63 20.88 2.29
N ALA A 173 10.42 21.20 2.76
CA ALA A 173 9.99 20.96 4.13
C ALA A 173 8.49 20.63 4.20
N ILE A 174 8.12 19.85 5.20
CA ILE A 174 6.74 19.50 5.53
C ILE A 174 6.58 19.78 7.02
N ARG A 175 5.61 20.63 7.38
CA ARG A 175 5.29 21.00 8.76
C ARG A 175 3.84 20.63 9.05
N PRO A 176 3.55 19.75 10.02
CA PRO A 176 2.18 19.53 10.46
C PRO A 176 1.63 20.81 11.10
N LEU A 177 0.35 21.11 10.88
CA LEU A 177 -0.35 22.22 11.54
C LEU A 177 -1.09 21.71 12.79
N GLU A 178 -1.57 22.63 13.64
CA GLU A 178 -2.34 22.28 14.85
C GLU A 178 -3.66 21.56 14.55
N VAL A 179 -4.16 21.66 13.32
CA VAL A 179 -5.40 21.02 12.89
C VAL A 179 -5.07 19.70 12.19
N ASP A 180 -5.59 18.60 12.72
CA ASP A 180 -5.36 17.24 12.22
C ASP A 180 -5.62 17.11 10.71
N GLY A 181 -4.69 16.45 10.01
CA GLY A 181 -4.73 16.27 8.55
C GLY A 181 -4.44 17.53 7.72
N ASN A 182 -3.99 18.62 8.36
CA ASN A 182 -3.51 19.81 7.65
C ASN A 182 -1.99 19.97 7.77
N TYR A 183 -1.37 20.30 6.64
CA TYR A 183 0.09 20.42 6.54
C TYR A 183 0.47 21.70 5.81
N GLU A 184 1.51 22.37 6.29
CA GLU A 184 2.21 23.41 5.54
C GLU A 184 3.41 22.80 4.84
N VAL A 185 3.45 22.90 3.51
CA VAL A 185 4.50 22.33 2.68
C VAL A 185 5.24 23.43 1.94
N GLU A 186 6.55 23.48 2.12
CA GLU A 186 7.43 24.35 1.36
C GLU A 186 7.94 23.64 0.11
N CYS A 187 7.85 24.32 -1.02
CA CYS A 187 8.27 23.75 -2.30
C CYS A 187 9.02 24.76 -3.18
N LEU A 188 10.00 24.25 -3.95
CA LEU A 188 10.71 24.99 -4.98
C LEU A 188 9.90 25.06 -6.28
N GLU A 189 9.72 26.26 -6.85
CA GLU A 189 9.02 26.43 -8.12
C GLU A 189 9.89 26.08 -9.35
N TYR A 190 9.27 25.48 -10.38
CA TYR A 190 9.93 25.02 -11.63
C TYR A 190 10.55 26.14 -12.49
N ARG A 191 10.22 27.43 -12.29
CA ARG A 191 10.62 28.53 -13.20
C ARG A 191 11.95 29.21 -12.81
N GLY A 192 13.04 28.45 -12.73
CA GLY A 192 14.39 29.02 -12.52
C GLY A 192 14.92 29.01 -11.08
N GLY A 193 14.24 28.32 -10.16
CA GLY A 193 14.92 27.48 -9.17
C GLY A 193 15.53 28.12 -7.92
N LYS A 194 14.99 29.24 -7.41
CA LYS A 194 15.34 29.74 -6.05
C LYS A 194 14.16 30.23 -5.22
N ILE A 195 12.98 30.35 -5.82
CA ILE A 195 11.80 30.81 -5.11
C ILE A 195 11.15 29.61 -4.43
N THR A 196 11.14 29.65 -3.11
CA THR A 196 10.35 28.74 -2.28
C THR A 196 8.96 29.34 -2.11
N LYS A 197 7.92 28.52 -2.28
CA LYS A 197 6.54 28.84 -1.92
C LYS A 197 6.02 27.88 -0.88
N SER A 198 5.20 28.40 0.03
CA SER A 198 4.44 27.58 0.98
C SER A 198 3.06 27.27 0.42
N TYR A 199 2.61 26.04 0.64
CA TYR A 199 1.27 25.55 0.31
C TYR A 199 0.62 24.96 1.55
N PHE A 200 -0.68 25.14 1.71
CA PHE A 200 -1.47 24.43 2.71
C PHE A 200 -2.14 23.22 2.07
N ILE A 201 -1.97 22.06 2.67
CA ILE A 201 -2.55 20.80 2.23
C ILE A 201 -3.62 20.39 3.21
N ASP A 202 -4.82 20.10 2.68
CA ASP A 202 -5.89 19.41 3.38
C ASP A 202 -5.94 17.96 2.87
N VAL A 203 -5.44 17.03 3.70
CA VAL A 203 -5.36 15.60 3.36
C VAL A 203 -6.75 15.01 3.13
N TRP A 204 -7.72 15.43 3.93
CA TRP A 204 -9.07 14.88 3.87
C TRP A 204 -9.79 15.34 2.60
N ARG A 205 -9.54 16.56 2.13
CA ARG A 205 -10.15 17.04 0.89
C ARG A 205 -9.33 16.69 -0.36
N GLY A 206 -8.07 16.27 -0.20
CA GLY A 206 -7.17 16.07 -1.33
C GLY A 206 -6.78 17.38 -2.02
N LEU A 207 -6.88 18.50 -1.30
CA LEU A 207 -6.72 19.86 -1.86
C LEU A 207 -5.43 20.51 -1.37
N ALA A 208 -4.79 21.24 -2.27
CA ALA A 208 -3.67 22.13 -1.96
C ALA A 208 -4.06 23.58 -2.26
N LEU A 209 -3.76 24.48 -1.32
CA LEU A 209 -4.14 25.89 -1.34
C LEU A 209 -2.91 26.79 -1.14
N ILE A 210 -2.96 27.99 -1.72
CA ILE A 210 -1.95 29.02 -1.45
C ILE A 210 -2.39 29.77 -0.18
N PRO A 211 -1.51 29.95 0.82
CA PRO A 211 -1.81 30.76 2.00
C PRO A 211 -2.37 32.14 1.61
N GLY A 212 -3.53 32.49 2.15
CA GLY A 212 -4.19 33.78 1.86
C GLY A 212 -4.96 33.83 0.53
N ALA A 213 -4.99 32.76 -0.26
CA ALA A 213 -5.97 32.64 -1.33
C ALA A 213 -7.32 32.26 -0.71
N GLU A 214 -8.33 33.13 -0.86
CA GLU A 214 -9.69 32.78 -0.47
C GLU A 214 -10.16 31.55 -1.29
N PRO A 215 -10.82 30.57 -0.65
CA PRO A 215 -11.38 29.44 -1.37
C PRO A 215 -12.32 29.98 -2.44
N ARG A 216 -12.07 29.63 -3.71
CA ARG A 216 -13.00 29.98 -4.79
C ARG A 216 -14.38 29.49 -4.39
N SER A 217 -15.33 30.42 -4.25
CA SER A 217 -16.74 30.11 -4.11
C SER A 217 -17.12 29.04 -5.14
N SER A 218 -17.93 28.08 -4.73
CA SER A 218 -18.49 27.02 -5.57
C SER A 218 -19.21 27.53 -6.82
N ASP A 219 -19.48 28.83 -6.89
CA ASP A 219 -20.14 29.48 -8.02
C ASP A 219 -19.21 29.72 -9.24
N GLY A 220 -17.93 29.35 -9.17
CA GLY A 220 -17.13 29.05 -10.37
C GLY A 220 -16.75 30.22 -11.30
N TRP A 221 -17.11 31.46 -11.01
CA TRP A 221 -16.75 32.59 -11.87
C TRP A 221 -15.58 33.41 -11.32
N ILE A 222 -14.46 33.38 -12.03
CA ILE A 222 -13.43 34.43 -11.95
C ILE A 222 -14.08 35.71 -12.45
N ARG A 223 -14.44 36.64 -11.57
CA ARG A 223 -14.73 38.01 -12.02
C ARG A 223 -13.39 38.70 -12.31
N PRO A 224 -13.17 39.22 -13.53
CA PRO A 224 -11.95 39.95 -13.89
C PRO A 224 -11.81 41.25 -13.11
#